data_AF-A0A662TFU6-F1
#
_entry.id   AF-A0A662TFU6-F1
#
_cell.length_a   1.000
_cell.length_b   1.000
_cell.length_c   1.000
_cell.angle_alpha   90.00
_cell.angle_beta   90.00
_cell.angle_gamma   90.00
#
_symmetry.space_group_name_H-M   'P 1'
#
loop_
_entity.id
_entity.type
_entity.pdbx_description
1 polymer ?
#
loop_
_entity_poly.entity_id
_entity_poly.type
_entity_poly.pdbx_seq_one_letter_code
_entity_poly.pdbx_strand_id
1 'polypeptide(L)'
;MRSNILKIVKLGGSVISDKSKPFSFRTKVVQRIAYEIREYLKAFPQCSLIMVHGGGSFGHPLVKEYNLQKGLADEKSLEGASLTNNAMRELCMKISKILIKAGLHVFPLQTSALFMREYGTKFIGAKIVKETISKGFIPLLHGDLILDSATGVSVLSGDEIIVHLASTFKPLETLFIVDVDGIYVNIDGKRKWLHKITLRELDNLISYMEPIEGYDVTGGMLYKLSQVRELLKICE
;
A
#
# COMPACT_ATOMS: atom_id res chain seq x y z
N MET A 1 4.76 -30.13 6.59
CA MET A 1 3.98 -28.87 6.65
C MET A 1 3.42 -28.62 5.27
N ARG A 2 2.10 -28.49 5.09
CA ARG A 2 1.55 -28.14 3.77
C ARG A 2 2.14 -26.79 3.36
N SER A 3 2.63 -26.68 2.12
CA SER A 3 3.17 -25.44 1.59
C SER A 3 2.06 -24.38 1.59
N ASN A 4 2.15 -23.40 2.49
CA ASN A 4 1.21 -22.28 2.49
C ASN A 4 1.48 -21.40 1.26
N ILE A 5 0.43 -21.16 0.47
CA ILE A 5 0.48 -20.25 -0.67
C ILE A 5 0.34 -18.83 -0.13
N LEU A 6 1.42 -18.05 -0.16
CA LEU A 6 1.38 -16.66 0.26
C LEU A 6 0.93 -15.74 -0.88
N LYS A 7 0.00 -14.83 -0.60
CA LYS A 7 -0.33 -13.70 -1.48
C LYS A 7 -0.26 -12.39 -0.73
N ILE A 8 -0.06 -11.30 -1.46
CA ILE A 8 -0.13 -9.93 -0.91
C ILE A 8 -1.33 -9.21 -1.52
N VAL A 9 -2.12 -8.52 -0.70
CA VAL A 9 -3.28 -7.74 -1.16
C VAL A 9 -3.14 -6.30 -0.72
N LYS A 10 -3.19 -5.36 -1.66
CA LYS A 10 -3.25 -3.92 -1.41
C LYS A 10 -4.66 -3.38 -1.52
N LEU A 11 -5.11 -2.68 -0.50
CA LEU A 11 -6.28 -1.81 -0.57
C LEU A 11 -5.86 -0.38 -0.92
N GLY A 12 -6.20 0.08 -2.12
CA GLY A 12 -5.96 1.45 -2.56
C GLY A 12 -6.66 2.47 -1.67
N GLY A 13 -6.02 3.61 -1.41
CA GLY A 13 -6.60 4.68 -0.59
C GLY A 13 -7.94 5.20 -1.13
N SER A 14 -8.09 5.23 -2.45
CA SER A 14 -9.32 5.63 -3.15
C SER A 14 -10.46 4.61 -3.04
N VAL A 15 -10.14 3.34 -2.77
CA VAL A 15 -11.14 2.29 -2.54
C VAL A 15 -11.76 2.43 -1.15
N ILE A 16 -10.94 2.73 -0.15
CA ILE A 16 -11.33 2.79 1.27
C ILE A 16 -11.81 4.17 1.72
N SER A 17 -11.56 5.23 0.95
CA SER A 17 -11.90 6.61 1.29
C SER A 17 -12.11 7.48 0.05
N ASP A 18 -12.71 8.65 0.22
CA ASP A 18 -12.83 9.68 -0.80
C ASP A 18 -11.76 10.76 -0.58
N LYS A 19 -10.75 10.82 -1.45
CA LYS A 19 -9.63 11.78 -1.35
C LYS A 19 -10.09 13.25 -1.35
N SER A 20 -11.28 13.56 -1.87
CA SER A 20 -11.83 14.93 -1.85
C SER A 20 -12.40 15.34 -0.49
N LYS A 21 -12.62 14.38 0.41
CA LYS A 21 -13.22 14.59 1.74
C LYS A 21 -12.24 14.12 2.81
N PRO A 22 -11.50 15.02 3.47
CA PRO A 22 -10.57 14.67 4.55
C PRO A 22 -11.23 13.75 5.58
N PHE A 23 -10.50 12.72 6.02
CA PHE A 23 -10.93 11.73 7.01
C PHE A 23 -12.21 10.93 6.65
N SER A 24 -12.67 10.99 5.40
CA SER A 24 -13.77 10.14 4.93
C SER A 24 -13.41 8.65 4.92
N PHE A 25 -14.39 7.80 5.18
CA PHE A 25 -14.17 6.35 5.24
C PHE A 25 -15.35 5.59 4.65
N ARG A 26 -15.09 4.71 3.69
CA ARG A 26 -16.09 3.94 2.96
C ARG A 26 -16.40 2.63 3.69
N THR A 27 -17.02 2.73 4.87
CA THR A 27 -17.31 1.58 5.75
C THR A 27 -17.95 0.40 5.02
N LYS A 28 -18.99 0.65 4.20
CA LYS A 28 -19.70 -0.41 3.45
C LYS A 28 -18.80 -1.12 2.44
N VAL A 29 -17.89 -0.40 1.79
CA VAL A 29 -16.93 -0.97 0.83
C VAL A 29 -15.93 -1.86 1.55
N VAL A 30 -15.36 -1.38 2.67
CA VAL A 30 -14.41 -2.17 3.47
C VAL A 30 -15.08 -3.41 4.06
N GLN A 31 -16.34 -3.32 4.50
CA GLN A 31 -17.13 -4.46 4.97
C GLN A 31 -17.34 -5.52 3.87
N ARG A 32 -17.68 -5.07 2.66
CA ARG A 32 -17.84 -5.97 1.50
C ARG A 32 -16.53 -6.69 1.20
N ILE A 33 -15.42 -5.95 1.09
CA ILE A 33 -14.08 -6.52 0.85
C ILE A 33 -13.70 -7.52 1.95
N ALA A 34 -13.98 -7.20 3.22
CA ALA A 34 -13.70 -8.12 4.33
C ALA A 34 -14.45 -9.46 4.19
N TYR A 35 -15.70 -9.41 3.74
CA TYR A 35 -16.49 -10.61 3.46
C TYR A 35 -15.92 -11.40 2.28
N GLU A 36 -15.59 -10.73 1.17
CA GLU A 36 -14.99 -11.36 -0.03
C GLU A 36 -13.67 -12.08 0.31
N ILE A 37 -12.78 -11.42 1.07
CA ILE A 37 -11.51 -12.02 1.52
C ILE A 37 -11.77 -13.25 2.41
N ARG A 38 -12.75 -13.18 3.31
CA ARG A 38 -13.09 -14.30 4.19
C ARG A 38 -13.59 -15.50 3.40
N GLU A 39 -14.51 -15.31 2.47
CA GLU A 39 -15.03 -16.41 1.65
C GLU A 39 -13.93 -17.01 0.78
N TYR A 40 -13.03 -16.19 0.24
CA TYR A 40 -11.83 -16.68 -0.45
C TYR A 40 -10.95 -17.55 0.46
N LEU A 41 -10.62 -17.09 1.67
CA LEU A 41 -9.77 -17.87 2.59
C LEU A 41 -10.45 -19.16 3.08
N LYS A 42 -11.78 -19.20 3.19
CA LYS A 42 -12.53 -20.43 3.46
C LYS A 42 -12.42 -21.43 2.30
N ALA A 43 -12.52 -20.94 1.06
CA ALA A 43 -12.40 -21.77 -0.13
C ALA A 43 -10.96 -22.27 -0.38
N PHE A 44 -9.96 -21.50 0.05
CA PHE A 44 -8.54 -21.78 -0.13
C PHE A 44 -7.78 -21.77 1.21
N PRO A 45 -7.99 -22.76 2.09
CA PRO A 45 -7.45 -22.78 3.46
C PRO A 45 -5.92 -22.90 3.54
N GLN A 46 -5.26 -23.30 2.44
CA GLN A 46 -3.79 -23.29 2.31
C GLN A 46 -3.23 -21.90 1.99
N CYS A 47 -4.07 -20.91 1.73
CA CYS A 47 -3.64 -19.56 1.39
C CYS A 47 -3.39 -18.73 2.66
N SER A 48 -2.25 -18.04 2.70
CA SER A 48 -1.96 -17.00 3.69
C SER A 48 -1.89 -15.66 2.98
N LEU A 49 -2.26 -14.58 3.69
CA LEU A 49 -2.26 -13.23 3.16
C LEU A 49 -1.36 -12.32 3.98
N ILE A 50 -0.68 -11.39 3.30
CA ILE A 50 -0.28 -10.11 3.88
C ILE A 50 -1.18 -9.04 3.29
N MET A 51 -1.74 -8.17 4.11
CA MET A 51 -2.56 -7.06 3.68
C MET A 51 -1.83 -5.74 3.86
N VAL A 52 -1.97 -4.85 2.88
CA VAL A 52 -1.45 -3.47 2.94
C VAL A 52 -2.57 -2.53 2.56
N HIS A 53 -2.72 -1.39 3.22
CA HIS A 53 -3.63 -0.34 2.74
C HIS A 53 -2.93 1.01 2.51
N GLY A 54 -3.46 1.80 1.57
CA GLY A 54 -3.00 3.17 1.35
C GLY A 54 -3.46 4.15 2.43
N GLY A 55 -2.93 5.37 2.39
CA GLY A 55 -3.27 6.42 3.38
C GLY A 55 -4.62 7.12 3.16
N GLY A 56 -5.20 7.00 1.97
CA GLY A 56 -6.52 7.56 1.67
C GLY A 56 -6.65 9.05 2.03
N SER A 57 -7.84 9.47 2.41
CA SER A 57 -8.11 10.83 2.90
C SER A 57 -7.65 11.07 4.34
N PHE A 58 -6.90 10.16 4.97
CA PHE A 58 -6.35 10.33 6.31
C PHE A 58 -4.91 10.86 6.24
N GLY A 59 -4.06 10.21 5.44
CA GLY A 59 -2.67 10.62 5.29
C GLY A 59 -2.47 11.78 4.30
N HIS A 60 -3.07 11.71 3.10
CA HIS A 60 -2.76 12.67 2.03
C HIS A 60 -3.06 14.14 2.39
N PRO A 61 -4.20 14.47 3.05
CA PRO A 61 -4.47 15.86 3.42
C PRO A 61 -3.40 16.43 4.36
N LEU A 62 -3.01 15.67 5.40
CA LEU A 62 -2.03 16.12 6.38
C LEU A 62 -0.61 16.21 5.79
N VAL A 63 -0.20 15.23 4.97
CA VAL A 63 1.08 15.29 4.26
C VAL A 63 1.18 16.53 3.37
N LYS A 64 0.07 16.92 2.72
CA LYS A 64 0.01 18.11 1.87
C LYS A 64 0.00 19.40 2.70
N GLU A 65 -0.84 19.46 3.72
CA GLU A 65 -1.02 20.63 4.60
C GLU A 65 0.28 21.01 5.30
N TYR A 66 1.00 20.03 5.83
CA TYR A 66 2.25 20.23 6.57
C TYR A 66 3.50 20.05 5.71
N ASN A 67 3.34 19.92 4.39
CA ASN A 67 4.43 19.80 3.41
C ASN A 67 5.47 18.70 3.75
N LEU A 68 4.99 17.57 4.29
CA LEU A 68 5.83 16.47 4.81
C LEU A 68 6.55 15.68 3.71
N GLN A 69 6.27 15.98 2.43
CA GLN A 69 7.06 15.49 1.30
C GLN A 69 8.51 16.00 1.31
N LYS A 70 8.76 17.12 2.01
CA LYS A 70 10.11 17.67 2.21
C LYS A 70 10.75 17.23 3.54
N GLY A 71 10.09 16.34 4.27
CA GLY A 71 10.48 15.91 5.62
C GLY A 71 10.24 16.97 6.69
N LEU A 72 11.04 16.93 7.75
CA LEU A 72 10.96 17.84 8.89
C LEU A 72 11.79 19.10 8.64
N ALA A 73 11.12 20.21 8.34
CA ALA A 73 11.75 21.50 8.09
C ALA A 73 11.67 22.45 9.30
N ASP A 74 10.62 22.32 10.12
CA ASP A 74 10.32 23.19 11.26
C ASP A 74 9.41 22.50 12.30
N GLU A 75 9.06 23.21 13.37
CA GLU A 75 8.16 22.69 14.42
C GLU A 75 6.76 22.33 13.89
N LYS A 76 6.25 23.05 12.88
CA LYS A 76 4.96 22.73 12.26
C LYS A 76 5.01 21.39 11.52
N SER A 77 6.08 21.12 10.78
CA SER A 77 6.26 19.82 10.13
C SER A 77 6.40 18.67 11.14
N LEU A 78 6.95 18.94 12.34
CA LEU A 78 6.98 17.97 13.42
C LEU A 78 5.58 17.68 13.98
N GLU A 79 4.77 18.71 14.20
CA GLU A 79 3.36 18.58 14.57
C GLU A 79 2.59 17.78 13.50
N GLY A 80 2.73 18.17 12.23
CA GLY A 80 2.12 17.50 11.09
C GLY A 80 2.50 16.03 10.98
N ALA A 81 3.76 15.68 11.25
CA ALA A 81 4.21 14.31 11.26
C ALA A 81 3.54 13.49 12.37
N SER A 82 3.40 14.06 13.57
CA SER A 82 2.68 13.44 14.69
C SER A 82 1.20 13.20 14.35
N LEU A 83 0.52 14.23 13.83
CA LEU A 83 -0.89 14.14 13.42
C LEU A 83 -1.09 13.12 12.30
N THR A 84 -0.21 13.10 11.31
CA THR A 84 -0.26 12.15 10.19
C THR A 84 -0.10 10.71 10.68
N ASN A 85 0.89 10.45 11.53
CA ASN A 85 1.11 9.10 12.07
C ASN A 85 -0.10 8.61 12.88
N ASN A 86 -0.69 9.49 13.70
CA ASN A 86 -1.90 9.15 14.46
C ASN A 86 -3.12 8.91 13.54
N ALA A 87 -3.34 9.75 12.53
CA ALA A 87 -4.42 9.57 11.56
C ALA A 87 -4.29 8.25 10.78
N MET A 88 -3.06 7.84 10.45
CA MET A 88 -2.78 6.55 9.82
C MET A 88 -3.07 5.36 10.73
N ARG A 89 -2.74 5.47 12.03
CA ARG A 89 -3.13 4.48 13.05
C ARG A 89 -4.64 4.36 13.18
N GLU A 90 -5.35 5.48 13.20
CA GLU A 90 -6.82 5.49 13.27
C GLU A 90 -7.46 4.80 12.05
N LEU A 91 -6.97 5.07 10.84
CA LEU A 91 -7.44 4.40 9.63
C LEU A 91 -7.18 2.89 9.70
N CYS A 92 -5.99 2.47 10.10
CA CYS A 92 -5.64 1.07 10.27
C CYS A 92 -6.55 0.38 11.30
N MET A 93 -6.82 1.03 12.44
CA MET A 93 -7.73 0.52 13.45
C MET A 93 -9.18 0.42 12.98
N LYS A 94 -9.67 1.35 12.16
CA LYS A 94 -11.01 1.27 11.55
C LYS A 94 -11.11 0.05 10.62
N ILE A 95 -10.10 -0.17 9.79
CA ILE A 95 -10.05 -1.31 8.87
C ILE A 95 -9.91 -2.63 9.64
N SER A 96 -9.00 -2.71 10.62
CA SER A 96 -8.77 -3.93 11.40
C SER A 96 -10.02 -4.38 12.14
N LYS A 97 -10.76 -3.45 12.77
CA LYS A 97 -12.03 -3.74 13.44
C LYS A 97 -13.06 -4.37 12.50
N ILE A 98 -13.15 -3.89 11.25
CA ILE A 98 -14.07 -4.44 10.26
C ILE A 98 -13.62 -5.84 9.82
N LEU A 99 -12.33 -6.03 9.56
CA LEU A 99 -11.78 -7.33 9.15
C LEU A 99 -11.96 -8.38 10.27
N ILE A 100 -11.65 -8.03 11.52
CA ILE A 100 -11.86 -8.89 12.70
C ILE A 100 -13.35 -9.23 12.85
N LYS A 101 -14.25 -8.24 12.73
CA LYS A 101 -15.69 -8.47 12.82
C LYS A 101 -16.20 -9.41 11.71
N ALA A 102 -15.56 -9.41 10.54
CA ALA A 102 -15.89 -10.35 9.48
C ALA A 102 -15.45 -11.79 9.80
N GLY A 103 -14.52 -11.98 10.76
CA GLY A 103 -13.95 -13.27 11.14
C GLY A 103 -12.53 -13.49 10.59
N LEU A 104 -11.84 -12.44 10.15
CA LEU A 104 -10.45 -12.53 9.70
C LEU A 104 -9.50 -12.31 10.88
N HIS A 105 -8.50 -13.19 11.03
CA HIS A 105 -7.46 -13.08 12.06
C HIS A 105 -6.38 -12.06 11.66
N VAL A 106 -6.75 -10.80 11.47
CA VAL A 106 -5.79 -9.75 11.11
C VAL A 106 -4.98 -9.28 12.31
N PHE A 107 -3.71 -8.98 12.08
CA PHE A 107 -2.77 -8.48 13.07
C PHE A 107 -2.15 -7.18 12.56
N PRO A 108 -2.67 -6.01 12.98
CA PRO A 108 -2.14 -4.71 12.60
C PRO A 108 -0.70 -4.53 13.06
N LEU A 109 0.18 -4.13 12.15
CA LEU A 109 1.57 -3.84 12.43
C LEU A 109 1.87 -2.38 12.05
N GLN A 110 2.42 -1.62 13.00
CA GLN A 110 2.81 -0.24 12.74
C GLN A 110 3.94 -0.20 11.72
N THR A 111 3.68 0.36 10.55
CA THR A 111 4.67 0.37 9.46
C THR A 111 5.91 1.19 9.83
N SER A 112 5.73 2.32 10.53
CA SER A 112 6.85 3.13 11.05
C SER A 112 7.77 2.44 12.07
N ALA A 113 7.39 1.27 12.60
CA ALA A 113 8.25 0.45 13.46
C ALA A 113 8.98 -0.67 12.70
N LEU A 114 8.62 -0.91 11.43
CA LEU A 114 9.14 -2.00 10.61
C LEU A 114 10.01 -1.52 9.45
N PHE A 115 9.94 -0.23 9.14
CA PHE A 115 10.65 0.40 8.04
C PHE A 115 11.33 1.69 8.48
N MET A 116 12.47 1.98 7.87
CA MET A 116 13.18 3.25 8.00
C MET A 116 13.88 3.61 6.68
N ARG A 117 14.17 4.90 6.48
CA ARG A 117 14.93 5.39 5.34
C ARG A 117 16.35 5.71 5.78
N GLU A 118 17.31 4.98 5.21
CA GLU A 118 18.74 5.17 5.46
C GLU A 118 19.50 4.71 4.20
N TYR A 119 19.85 5.65 3.32
CA TYR A 119 20.36 5.35 1.97
C TYR A 119 19.40 4.45 1.15
N GLY A 120 18.11 4.76 1.18
CA GLY A 120 17.03 3.95 0.61
C GLY A 120 16.13 3.34 1.69
N THR A 121 15.08 2.62 1.28
CA THR A 121 14.15 1.99 2.23
C THR A 121 14.71 0.70 2.76
N LYS A 122 14.81 0.60 4.09
CA LYS A 122 15.20 -0.62 4.81
C LYS A 122 13.97 -1.23 5.46
N PHE A 123 13.68 -2.49 5.12
CA PHE A 123 12.67 -3.30 5.79
C PHE A 123 13.31 -4.11 6.93
N ILE A 124 13.29 -3.56 8.14
CA ILE A 124 13.90 -4.18 9.34
C ILE A 124 12.93 -5.13 10.06
N GLY A 125 11.65 -5.07 9.72
CA GLY A 125 10.55 -5.82 10.34
C GLY A 125 10.32 -7.24 9.85
N ALA A 126 11.20 -7.80 9.01
CA ALA A 126 10.97 -9.08 8.33
C ALA A 126 10.68 -10.24 9.29
N LYS A 127 11.40 -10.32 10.41
CA LYS A 127 11.19 -11.36 11.44
C LYS A 127 9.79 -11.27 12.05
N ILE A 128 9.33 -10.06 12.38
CA ILE A 128 8.01 -9.82 13.00
C ILE A 128 6.91 -10.29 12.04
N VAL A 129 6.95 -9.84 10.78
CA VAL A 129 5.95 -10.25 9.77
C VAL A 129 5.98 -11.77 9.54
N LYS A 130 7.17 -12.38 9.48
CA LYS A 130 7.31 -13.84 9.33
C LYS A 130 6.66 -14.60 10.48
N GLU A 131 6.90 -14.18 11.72
CA GLU A 131 6.30 -14.80 12.90
C GLU A 131 4.78 -14.59 12.96
N THR A 132 4.30 -13.41 12.58
CA THR A 132 2.84 -13.17 12.48
C THR A 132 2.19 -14.16 11.52
N ILE A 133 2.77 -14.38 10.33
CA ILE A 133 2.29 -15.37 9.36
C ILE A 133 2.39 -16.80 9.92
N SER A 134 3.51 -17.15 10.57
CA SER A 134 3.74 -18.51 11.11
C SER A 134 2.70 -18.91 12.17
N LYS A 135 2.11 -17.94 12.86
CA LYS A 135 1.04 -18.14 13.84
C LYS A 135 -0.38 -18.12 13.25
N GLY A 136 -0.51 -17.99 11.93
CA GLY A 136 -1.80 -18.00 11.24
C GLY A 136 -2.54 -16.67 11.25
N PHE A 137 -1.88 -15.57 11.66
CA PHE A 137 -2.43 -14.24 11.51
C PHE A 137 -2.19 -13.69 10.10
N ILE A 138 -3.03 -12.74 9.69
CA ILE A 138 -2.87 -11.93 8.49
C ILE A 138 -2.20 -10.62 8.90
N PRO A 139 -0.91 -10.39 8.63
CA PRO A 139 -0.27 -9.11 8.91
C PRO A 139 -0.97 -8.00 8.13
N LEU A 140 -1.33 -6.91 8.82
CA LEU A 140 -1.94 -5.73 8.21
C LEU A 140 -1.01 -4.53 8.37
N LEU A 141 -0.41 -4.09 7.27
CA LEU A 141 0.45 -2.91 7.19
C LEU A 141 -0.27 -1.78 6.45
N HIS A 142 0.32 -0.58 6.45
CA HIS A 142 -0.27 0.58 5.80
C HIS A 142 0.77 1.61 5.39
N GLY A 143 0.44 2.44 4.40
CA GLY A 143 1.24 3.64 4.12
C GLY A 143 1.38 4.49 5.39
N ASP A 144 2.54 5.08 5.62
CA ASP A 144 2.84 5.78 6.87
C ASP A 144 3.98 6.79 6.67
N LEU A 145 4.26 7.60 7.69
CA LEU A 145 5.53 8.29 7.80
C LEU A 145 6.53 7.37 8.50
N ILE A 146 7.72 7.25 7.94
CA ILE A 146 8.84 6.49 8.53
C ILE A 146 9.97 7.44 8.90
N LEU A 147 10.81 7.04 9.85
CA LEU A 147 12.01 7.81 10.17
C LEU A 147 12.97 7.81 8.98
N ASP A 148 13.61 8.96 8.76
CA ASP A 148 14.51 9.20 7.64
C ASP A 148 15.78 9.90 8.12
N SER A 149 16.94 9.28 7.88
CA SER A 149 18.22 9.82 8.32
C SER A 149 18.60 11.15 7.67
N ALA A 150 18.05 11.46 6.48
CA ALA A 150 18.37 12.66 5.73
C ALA A 150 17.36 13.80 5.97
N THR A 151 16.09 13.46 6.13
CA THR A 151 14.99 14.44 6.18
C THR A 151 14.17 14.40 7.48
N GLY A 152 14.57 13.56 8.44
CA GLY A 152 13.85 13.32 9.70
C GLY A 152 12.69 12.34 9.53
N VAL A 153 11.78 12.60 8.59
CA VAL A 153 10.70 11.68 8.20
C VAL A 153 10.49 11.67 6.69
N SER A 154 10.02 10.55 6.15
CA SER A 154 9.54 10.49 4.77
C SER A 154 8.30 9.63 4.62
N VAL A 155 7.52 9.89 3.57
CA VAL A 155 6.33 9.12 3.23
C VAL A 155 6.75 7.77 2.67
N LEU A 156 6.27 6.68 3.29
CA LEU A 156 6.36 5.33 2.75
C LEU A 156 4.98 4.92 2.21
N SER A 157 4.90 4.77 0.90
CA SER A 157 3.63 4.44 0.24
C SER A 157 3.29 2.95 0.39
N GLY A 158 2.00 2.62 0.34
CA GLY A 158 1.57 1.22 0.30
C GLY A 158 2.00 0.48 -0.98
N ASP A 159 2.37 1.18 -2.06
CA ASP A 159 2.93 0.52 -3.26
C ASP A 159 4.39 0.10 -2.98
N GLU A 160 5.18 0.96 -2.34
CA GLU A 160 6.58 0.69 -1.98
C GLU A 160 6.71 -0.41 -0.92
N ILE A 161 5.84 -0.42 0.10
CA ILE A 161 5.79 -1.49 1.12
C ILE A 161 5.70 -2.87 0.46
N ILE A 162 4.89 -2.99 -0.58
CA ILE A 162 4.66 -4.27 -1.26
C ILE A 162 5.90 -4.74 -1.99
N VAL A 163 6.68 -3.84 -2.61
CA VAL A 163 7.97 -4.19 -3.24
C VAL A 163 8.88 -4.88 -2.24
N HIS A 164 9.04 -4.30 -1.05
CA HIS A 164 9.90 -4.88 0.00
C HIS A 164 9.35 -6.18 0.58
N LEU A 165 8.03 -6.26 0.81
CA LEU A 165 7.40 -7.49 1.28
C LEU A 165 7.54 -8.61 0.24
N ALA A 166 7.33 -8.33 -1.04
CA ALA A 166 7.43 -9.32 -2.11
C ALA A 166 8.87 -9.79 -2.32
N SER A 167 9.84 -8.87 -2.29
CA SER A 167 11.28 -9.21 -2.31
C SER A 167 11.68 -10.15 -1.17
N THR A 168 11.11 -9.93 0.02
CA THR A 168 11.46 -10.70 1.22
C THR A 168 10.74 -12.04 1.27
N PHE A 169 9.44 -12.06 1.01
CA PHE A 169 8.58 -13.22 1.27
C PHE A 169 8.18 -14.01 0.03
N LYS A 170 8.49 -13.49 -1.17
CA LYS A 170 8.27 -14.16 -2.47
C LYS A 170 6.86 -14.77 -2.60
N PRO A 171 5.81 -13.94 -2.50
CA PRO A 171 4.43 -14.40 -2.64
C PRO A 171 4.20 -14.97 -4.05
N LEU A 172 3.22 -15.88 -4.17
CA LEU A 172 2.78 -16.38 -5.48
C LEU A 172 2.16 -15.27 -6.33
N GLU A 173 1.46 -14.34 -5.69
CA GLU A 173 0.72 -13.28 -6.39
C GLU A 173 0.60 -12.03 -5.50
N THR A 174 0.61 -10.87 -6.14
CA THR A 174 0.32 -9.57 -5.51
C THR A 174 -0.89 -8.94 -6.19
N LEU A 175 -1.90 -8.56 -5.42
CA LEU A 175 -3.15 -7.99 -5.90
C LEU A 175 -3.24 -6.52 -5.50
N PHE A 176 -3.49 -5.63 -6.47
CA PHE A 176 -3.74 -4.22 -6.23
C PHE A 176 -5.23 -3.91 -6.42
N ILE A 177 -5.95 -3.68 -5.32
CA ILE A 177 -7.36 -3.30 -5.35
C ILE A 177 -7.44 -1.77 -5.49
N VAL A 178 -7.93 -1.31 -6.64
CA VAL A 178 -8.05 0.11 -7.03
C VAL A 178 -9.49 0.44 -7.40
N ASP A 179 -9.80 1.73 -7.56
CA ASP A 179 -11.13 2.26 -7.90
C ASP A 179 -11.35 2.48 -9.40
N VAL A 180 -10.53 1.82 -10.24
CA VAL A 180 -10.62 1.82 -11.70
C VAL A 180 -10.51 0.39 -12.21
N ASP A 181 -11.03 0.11 -13.41
CA ASP A 181 -11.09 -1.27 -13.93
C ASP A 181 -9.70 -1.84 -14.31
N GLY A 182 -8.69 -0.98 -14.45
CA GLY A 182 -7.31 -1.38 -14.69
C GLY A 182 -6.44 -0.26 -15.25
N ILE A 183 -5.38 -0.65 -15.95
CA ILE A 183 -4.42 0.30 -16.53
C ILE A 183 -4.93 0.73 -17.90
N TYR A 184 -5.02 2.04 -18.11
CA TYR A 184 -5.36 2.61 -19.41
C TYR A 184 -4.18 3.38 -19.96
N VAL A 185 -3.96 3.26 -21.27
CA VAL A 185 -2.95 4.00 -22.02
C VAL A 185 -3.60 4.78 -23.14
N ASN A 186 -3.02 5.92 -23.49
CA ASN A 186 -3.42 6.67 -24.66
C ASN A 186 -2.49 6.30 -25.81
N ILE A 187 -3.03 5.64 -26.83
CA ILE A 187 -2.30 5.30 -28.06
C ILE A 187 -3.09 5.96 -29.20
N ASP A 188 -2.42 6.83 -29.95
CA ASP A 188 -3.00 7.57 -31.08
C ASP A 188 -4.29 8.33 -30.73
N GLY A 189 -4.33 8.96 -29.56
CA GLY A 189 -5.50 9.72 -29.09
C GLY A 189 -6.66 8.85 -28.57
N LYS A 190 -6.50 7.52 -28.52
CA LYS A 190 -7.52 6.58 -28.04
C LYS A 190 -7.13 5.96 -26.70
N ARG A 191 -8.05 6.01 -25.74
CA ARG A 191 -7.92 5.32 -24.44
C ARG A 191 -8.10 3.81 -24.64
N LYS A 192 -7.02 3.05 -24.42
CA LYS A 192 -7.00 1.58 -24.51
C LYS A 192 -6.79 0.95 -23.14
N TRP A 193 -7.58 -0.06 -22.82
CA TRP A 193 -7.43 -0.85 -21.59
C TRP A 193 -6.40 -1.98 -21.76
N LEU A 194 -5.37 -2.00 -20.92
CA LEU A 194 -4.35 -3.04 -20.89
C LEU A 194 -4.77 -4.18 -19.95
N HIS A 195 -5.20 -5.30 -20.53
CA HIS A 195 -5.63 -6.47 -19.77
C HIS A 195 -4.45 -7.31 -19.26
N LYS A 196 -3.35 -7.32 -20.02
CA LYS A 196 -2.10 -7.99 -19.69
C LYS A 196 -0.95 -7.13 -20.19
N ILE A 197 0.10 -7.06 -19.39
CA ILE A 197 1.33 -6.36 -19.74
C ILE A 197 2.51 -7.19 -19.22
N THR A 198 3.52 -7.39 -20.07
CA THR A 198 4.79 -8.00 -19.70
C THR A 198 5.74 -6.95 -19.12
N LEU A 199 6.78 -7.37 -18.40
CA LEU A 199 7.79 -6.44 -17.87
C LEU A 199 8.41 -5.56 -18.99
N ARG A 200 8.75 -6.17 -20.12
CA ARG A 200 9.30 -5.46 -21.29
C ARG A 200 8.33 -4.41 -21.86
N GLU A 201 7.04 -4.74 -21.96
CA GLU A 201 6.03 -3.78 -22.42
C GLU A 201 5.82 -2.66 -21.40
N LEU A 202 5.92 -2.97 -20.10
CA LEU A 202 5.83 -1.99 -19.02
C LEU A 202 7.03 -1.05 -18.99
N ASP A 203 8.25 -1.56 -19.22
CA ASP A 203 9.47 -0.75 -19.38
C ASP A 203 9.31 0.29 -20.50
N ASN A 204 8.82 -0.17 -21.65
CA ASN A 204 8.53 0.72 -22.77
C ASN A 204 7.43 1.72 -22.41
N LEU A 205 6.34 1.28 -21.76
CA LEU A 205 5.25 2.19 -21.41
C LEU A 205 5.72 3.31 -20.48
N ILE A 206 6.49 2.98 -19.45
CA ILE A 206 6.99 3.95 -18.47
C ILE A 206 7.93 4.96 -19.13
N SER A 207 8.73 4.56 -20.14
CA SER A 207 9.60 5.51 -20.85
C SER A 207 8.85 6.52 -21.72
N TYR A 208 7.62 6.20 -22.15
CA TYR A 208 6.75 7.11 -22.93
C TYR A 208 5.79 7.96 -22.08
N MET A 209 5.58 7.61 -20.81
CA MET A 209 4.71 8.38 -19.92
C MET A 209 5.48 9.55 -19.31
N GLU A 210 5.39 10.73 -19.94
CA GLU A 210 5.85 11.98 -19.32
C GLU A 210 5.14 12.22 -17.96
N PRO A 211 5.82 12.84 -16.97
CA PRO A 211 5.17 13.22 -15.72
C PRO A 211 4.10 14.27 -16.00
N ILE A 212 2.82 13.88 -15.92
CA ILE A 212 1.71 14.83 -16.00
C ILE A 212 1.70 15.64 -14.68
N GLU A 213 2.06 16.92 -14.76
CA GLU A 213 1.89 17.85 -13.65
C GLU A 213 0.40 17.98 -13.28
N GLY A 214 0.08 17.87 -11.97
CA GLY A 214 -1.15 18.47 -11.44
C GLY A 214 -2.13 17.54 -10.71
N TYR A 215 -1.99 16.22 -10.75
CA TYR A 215 -2.87 15.35 -9.96
C TYR A 215 -2.13 14.15 -9.35
N ASP A 216 -2.15 14.12 -8.01
CA ASP A 216 -1.63 13.09 -7.11
C ASP A 216 -0.19 13.30 -6.61
N VAL A 217 -0.10 13.85 -5.39
CA VAL A 217 1.12 14.10 -4.60
C VAL A 217 1.93 12.85 -4.24
N THR A 218 1.56 11.66 -4.75
CA THR A 218 2.32 10.40 -4.62
C THR A 218 2.77 9.83 -5.98
N GLY A 219 2.69 10.60 -7.07
CA GLY A 219 3.01 10.13 -8.43
C GLY A 219 1.95 9.20 -9.06
N GLY A 220 0.76 9.11 -8.45
CA GLY A 220 -0.45 8.54 -9.06
C GLY A 220 -0.31 7.12 -9.63
N MET A 221 -0.75 6.96 -10.88
CA MET A 221 -0.65 5.68 -11.60
C MET A 221 0.79 5.41 -12.05
N LEU A 222 1.54 6.42 -12.48
CA LEU A 222 2.91 6.27 -12.96
C LEU A 222 3.84 5.71 -11.88
N TYR A 223 3.80 6.26 -10.67
CA TYR A 223 4.59 5.76 -9.54
C TYR A 223 4.17 4.34 -9.15
N LYS A 224 2.88 4.01 -9.21
CA LYS A 224 2.42 2.64 -8.97
C LYS A 224 2.92 1.67 -10.03
N LEU A 225 2.92 2.06 -11.30
CA LEU A 225 3.51 1.28 -12.39
C LEU A 225 5.02 1.11 -12.20
N SER A 226 5.73 2.13 -11.71
CA SER A 226 7.15 1.99 -11.38
C SER A 226 7.39 1.00 -10.24
N GLN A 227 6.55 0.99 -9.20
CA GLN A 227 6.63 -0.04 -8.14
C GLN A 227 6.27 -1.44 -8.67
N VAL A 228 5.25 -1.56 -9.54
CA VAL A 228 4.91 -2.84 -10.20
C VAL A 228 6.05 -3.35 -11.07
N ARG A 229 6.74 -2.45 -11.78
CA ARG A 229 7.93 -2.80 -12.55
C ARG A 229 9.03 -3.36 -11.65
N GLU A 230 9.31 -2.74 -10.51
CA GLU A 230 10.29 -3.28 -9.54
C GLU A 230 9.83 -4.62 -8.95
N LEU A 231 8.53 -4.81 -8.70
CA LEU A 231 7.97 -6.12 -8.31
C LEU A 231 8.23 -7.20 -9.35
N LEU A 232 7.98 -6.91 -10.63
CA LEU A 232 8.14 -7.89 -11.71
C LEU A 232 9.61 -8.31 -11.88
N LYS A 233 10.56 -7.40 -11.72
CA LYS A 233 12.00 -7.72 -11.75
C LYS A 233 12.47 -8.67 -10.65
N ILE A 234 11.74 -8.72 -9.53
CA ILE A 234 12.03 -9.63 -8.40
C ILE A 234 11.52 -11.05 -8.70
N CYS A 235 10.53 -11.18 -9.58
CA CYS A 235 9.82 -12.43 -9.88
C CYS A 235 10.32 -13.16 -11.14
N GLU A 236 11.21 -12.54 -11.94
CA GLU A 236 12.00 -13.22 -12.99
C GLU A 236 13.15 -14.02 -12.38
#